data_AF-A0A497IIN5-F1
#
_entry.id   AF-A0A497IIN5-F1
#
_cell.length_a   1.000
_cell.length_b   1.000
_cell.length_c   1.000
_cell.angle_alpha   90.00
_cell.angle_beta   90.00
_cell.angle_gamma   90.00
#
_symmetry.space_group_name_H-M   'P 1'
#
loop_
_entity.id
_entity.type
_entity.pdbx_description
1 polymer ?
#
loop_
_entity_poly.entity_id
_entity_poly.type
_entity_poly.pdbx_seq_one_letter_code
_entity_poly.pdbx_strand_id
1 'polypeptide(L)' 'MRLVVDANVLFSFFKKESKTRRLILNFEILEPVTPSFCIEELNKHKRLICEKSKLSDSEFEEVLNDLLISVKVFSLSE' A
#
# COMPACT_ATOMS: atom_id res chain seq x y z
N MET A 1 -14.24 -11.93 -3.39
CA MET A 1 -13.17 -12.72 -2.72
C MET A 1 -12.35 -11.71 -1.92
N ARG A 2 -11.80 -12.07 -0.75
CA ARG A 2 -10.94 -11.15 0.01
C ARG A 2 -9.47 -11.45 -0.25
N LEU A 3 -8.74 -10.46 -0.75
CA LEU A 3 -7.30 -10.56 -0.98
C LEU A 3 -6.56 -9.97 0.23
N VAL A 4 -5.90 -10.83 1.01
CA VAL A 4 -4.99 -10.36 2.06
C VAL A 4 -3.69 -9.94 1.40
N VAL A 5 -3.27 -8.69 1.61
CA VAL A 5 -2.04 -8.12 1.06
C VAL A 5 -1.03 -7.84 2.17
N ASP A 6 0.20 -8.31 1.98
CA ASP A 6 1.32 -8.09 2.90
C ASP A 6 2.05 -6.78 2.60
N ALA A 7 2.97 -6.38 3.48
CA ALA A 7 3.76 -5.16 3.29
C ALA A 7 4.59 -5.17 1.99
N ASN A 8 5.05 -6.33 1.50
CA ASN A 8 5.80 -6.42 0.24
C ASN A 8 4.96 -6.04 -0.97
N VAL A 9 3.72 -6.53 -1.01
CA VAL A 9 2.72 -6.16 -2.00
C VAL A 9 2.43 -4.66 -1.90
N LEU A 10 2.25 -4.12 -0.69
CA LEU A 10 2.04 -2.69 -0.48
C LEU A 10 3.24 -1.84 -0.92
N PHE A 11 4.49 -2.24 -0.66
CA PHE A 11 5.68 -1.53 -1.16
C PHE A 11 5.68 -1.42 -2.68
N SER A 12 5.22 -2.46 -3.37
CA SER A 12 5.15 -2.47 -4.83
C SER A 12 4.06 -1.55 -5.39
N PHE A 13 3.09 -1.12 -4.58
CA PHE A 13 2.08 -0.12 -4.95
C PHE A 13 2.69 1.25 -5.25
N PHE A 14 3.76 1.62 -4.53
CA PHE A 14 4.46 2.90 -4.72
C PHE A 14 5.25 2.99 -6.02
N LYS A 15 5.39 1.88 -6.76
CA LYS A 15 5.97 1.90 -8.10
C LYS A 15 4.87 2.25 -9.12
N LYS A 16 4.92 3.46 -9.69
CA LYS A 16 3.90 4.05 -10.61
C LYS A 16 3.32 3.06 -11.65
N GLU A 17 4.16 2.20 -12.25
CA GLU A 17 3.77 1.28 -13.33
C GLU A 17 3.64 -0.20 -12.94
N SER A 18 3.60 -0.53 -11.64
CA SER A 18 3.58 -1.94 -11.24
C SER A 18 2.24 -2.60 -11.59
N LYS A 19 2.31 -3.87 -12.04
CA LYS A 19 1.11 -4.72 -12.23
C LYS A 19 0.33 -4.84 -10.91
N THR A 20 1.02 -4.82 -9.78
CA THR A 20 0.43 -4.88 -8.44
C THR A 20 -0.39 -3.65 -8.11
N ARG A 21 0.06 -2.44 -8.49
CA ARG A 21 -0.71 -1.22 -8.29
C ARG A 21 -2.06 -1.31 -9.01
N ARG A 22 -2.06 -1.75 -10.27
CA ARG A 22 -3.30 -1.99 -11.03
C ARG A 22 -4.19 -3.06 -10.39
N LEU A 23 -3.60 -4.13 -9.84
CA LEU A 23 -4.35 -5.17 -9.15
C LEU A 23 -5.06 -4.64 -7.90
N ILE A 24 -4.36 -3.87 -7.07
CA ILE A 24 -4.90 -3.28 -5.83
C ILE A 24 -5.99 -2.26 -6.15
N LEU A 25 -5.83 -1.47 -7.22
CA LEU A 25 -6.85 -0.50 -7.65
C LEU A 25 -8.14 -1.16 -8.18
N ASN A 26 -8.14 -2.45 -8.51
CA ASN A 26 -9.36 -3.21 -8.82
C ASN A 26 -10.09 -3.68 -7.54
N PHE A 27 -10.18 -2.80 -6.54
CA PHE A 27 -10.63 -3.14 -5.19
C PHE A 27 -12.09 -3.61 -5.13
N GLU A 28 -12.93 -3.23 -6.10
CA GLU A 28 -14.32 -3.67 -6.21
C GLU A 28 -14.47 -5.18 -6.41
N ILE A 29 -13.46 -5.85 -6.98
CA ILE A 29 -13.49 -7.29 -7.27
C ILE A 29 -12.79 -8.09 -6.17
N LEU A 30 -11.67 -7.56 -5.66
CA LEU A 30 -10.71 -8.31 -4.83
C LEU A 30 -10.80 -7.98 -3.33
N GLU A 31 -11.54 -6.94 -2.93
CA GLU A 31 -11.66 -6.47 -1.55
C GLU A 31 -10.34 -6.56 -0.77
N PRO A 32 -9.29 -5.80 -1.17
CA PRO A 32 -7.98 -5.91 -0.55
C PRO A 32 -8.04 -5.56 0.94
N VAL A 33 -7.45 -6.40 1.78
CA VAL A 33 -7.37 -6.19 3.23
C VAL A 33 -5.93 -6.30 3.72
N THR A 34 -5.55 -5.49 4.69
CA THR A 34 -4.22 -5.55 5.29
C THR A 34 -4.24 -5.22 6.78
N PRO A 35 -3.39 -5.86 7.60
CA PRO A 35 -3.20 -5.45 8.98
C PRO A 35 -2.64 -4.03 9.12
N SER A 36 -2.99 -3.33 10.20
CA SER A 36 -2.49 -1.98 10.48
C SER A 36 -0.96 -1.89 10.57
N PHE A 37 -0.30 -2.94 11.09
CA PHE A 37 1.17 -2.97 11.18
C PHE A 37 1.85 -2.90 9.81
N CYS A 38 1.19 -3.36 8.73
CA CYS A 38 1.74 -3.22 7.38
C CYS A 38 1.79 -1.75 6.94
N ILE A 39 0.85 -0.91 7.38
CA ILE A 39 0.86 0.53 7.13
C ILE A 39 1.94 1.22 7.98
N GLU A 40 2.13 0.80 9.22
CA GLU A 40 3.24 1.27 10.06
C GLU A 40 4.61 0.96 9.43
N GLU A 41 4.74 -0.22 8.82
CA GLU A 41 5.95 -0.62 8.11
C GLU A 41 6.22 0.26 6.88
N LEU A 42 5.18 0.63 6.10
CA LEU A 42 5.32 1.61 5.00
C LEU A 42 5.89 2.94 5.49
N ASN A 43 5.33 3.48 6.58
CA ASN A 43 5.78 4.73 7.17
C ASN A 43 7.22 4.65 7.70
N LYS A 44 7.56 3.56 8.40
CA LYS A 44 8.92 3.28 8.89
C LYS A 44 9.95 3.25 7.76
N HIS A 45 9.55 2.75 6.59
CA HIS A 45 10.41 2.63 5.41
C HIS A 45 10.21 3.75 4.37
N LYS A 46 9.47 4.83 4.70
CA LYS A 46 9.17 5.95 3.79
C LYS A 46 10.38 6.42 3.00
N ARG A 47 11.49 6.73 3.67
CA ARG A 47 12.72 7.23 3.03
C ARG A 47 13.21 6.30 1.92
N LEU A 48 13.24 4.99 2.18
CA LEU A 48 13.70 3.99 1.23
C LEU A 48 12.72 3.81 0.06
N ILE A 49 11.42 3.93 0.33
CA ILE A 49 10.37 3.88 -0.69
C ILE A 49 10.49 5.09 -1.61
N CYS A 50 10.61 6.29 -1.06
CA CYS A 50 10.80 7.53 -1.82
C CYS A 50 12.04 7.42 -2.73
N GLU A 51 13.16 6.97 -2.20
CA GLU A 51 14.41 6.77 -2.95
C GLU A 51 14.24 5.78 -4.11
N LYS A 52 13.66 4.60 -3.84
CA LYS A 52 13.50 3.55 -4.86
C LYS A 52 12.44 3.84 -5.91
N SER A 53 11.38 4.56 -5.52
CA SER A 53 10.25 4.88 -6.39
C SER A 53 10.38 6.26 -7.03
N LYS A 54 11.45 7.01 -6.71
CA LYS A 54 11.70 8.39 -7.16
C LYS A 54 10.52 9.31 -6.85
N LEU A 55 10.00 9.20 -5.63
CA LEU A 55 8.91 10.03 -5.12
C LEU A 55 9.48 11.10 -4.19
N SER A 56 8.93 12.30 -4.25
CA SER A 56 9.05 13.29 -3.19
C SER A 56 8.23 12.88 -1.95
N ASP A 57 8.48 13.54 -0.82
CA ASP A 57 7.73 13.27 0.40
C ASP A 57 6.23 13.58 0.26
N SER A 58 5.85 14.60 -0.52
CA SER A 58 4.44 14.91 -0.78
C SER A 58 3.79 13.88 -1.70
N GLU A 59 4.48 13.46 -2.77
CA GLU A 59 3.99 12.38 -3.63
C GLU A 59 3.83 11.06 -2.87
N PHE A 60 4.68 10.78 -1.88
CA PHE A 60 4.51 9.62 -1.02
C PHE A 60 3.20 9.67 -0.24
N GLU A 61 2.89 10.82 0.39
CA GLU A 61 1.63 10.97 1.14
C GLU A 61 0.40 10.86 0.22
N GLU A 62 0.47 11.43 -0.99
CA GLU A 62 -0.59 11.27 -1.99
C GLU A 62 -0.82 9.80 -2.34
N VAL A 63 0.25 9.05 -2.64
CA VAL A 63 0.17 7.63 -2.98
C VAL A 63 -0.27 6.79 -1.78
N LEU A 64 0.12 7.15 -0.56
CA LEU A 64 -0.33 6.48 0.67
C LEU A 64 -1.83 6.69 0.87
N ASN A 65 -2.34 7.90 0.64
CA ASN A 65 -3.78 8.19 0.71
C ASN A 65 -4.56 7.37 -0.33
N ASP A 66 -4.08 7.30 -1.57
CA ASP A 66 -4.68 6.44 -2.61
C ASP A 66 -4.74 4.97 -2.16
N LEU A 67 -3.67 4.49 -1.54
CA LEU A 67 -3.59 3.12 -1.04
C LEU A 67 -4.60 2.87 0.09
N LEU A 68 -4.73 3.79 1.04
CA LEU A 68 -5.65 3.67 2.17
C LEU A 68 -7.12 3.74 1.76
N ILE A 69 -7.44 4.41 0.65
CA ILE A 69 -8.77 4.36 0.03
C ILE A 69 -9.03 2.99 -0.61
N SER A 70 -7.98 2.38 -1.19
CA SER A 70 -8.07 1.15 -1.98
C SER A 70 -8.00 -0.14 -1.15
N VAL A 71 -7.48 -0.08 0.08
CA VAL A 71 -7.22 -1.25 0.93
C VAL A 71 -7.89 -1.06 2.29
N LYS A 72 -8.70 -2.03 2.71
CA LYS A 72 -9.31 -2.02 4.03
C LYS A 72 -8.30 -2.45 5.09
N VAL A 73 -7.96 -1.53 5.98
CA VAL A 73 -7.05 -1.78 7.11
C VAL A 73 -7.82 -2.37 8.29
N PHE A 74 -7.25 -3.38 8.95
CA PHE A 74 -7.79 -3.97 10.18
C PHE A 74 -6.70 -4.11 11.24
N SER A 75 -7.09 -4.03 12.51
CA SER A 75 -6.17 -4.32 13.62
C SER A 75 -6.15 -5.82 13.90
N LEU A 76 -4.98 -6.36 14.23
CA LEU A 76 -4.87 -7.67 14.84
C LEU A 76 -4.95 -7.48 16.35
N SER A 77 -6.08 -7.85 16.95
CA SER A 77 -6.15 -8.09 18.39
C SER A 77 -5.56 -9.47 18.68
N GLU A 78 -4.67 -9.54 19.67
CA GLU A 78 -4.19 -10.82 20.24
C GLU A 78 -5.34 -11.67 20.79
#